data_AF-A0A536W0F1-F1
#
_entry.id   AF-A0A536W0F1-F1
#
_cell.length_a   1.000
_cell.length_b   1.000
_cell.length_c   1.000
_cell.angle_alpha   90.00
_cell.angle_beta   90.00
_cell.angle_gamma   90.00
#
_symmetry.space_group_name_H-M   'P 1'
#
loop_
_entity.id
_entity.type
_entity.pdbx_description
1 polymer ?
#
loop_
_entity_poly.entity_id
_entity_poly.type
_entity_poly.pdbx_seq_one_letter_code
_entity_poly.pdbx_strand_id
1 'polypeptide(L)'
;MNGTRFLSRFTGFIRGKRGNPSPVLLGLAGFDGKLKFLNPAWEKILGYPAQELLDRPLRELMQQRGQAAVALVDRLLAEDSFDPMEFGLRCQDGSFKWFLWHRRFDSEHQAIFIAGYDITEQKSRDIASSLRSYERPKRADAAV
;
A
#
# COMPACT_ATOMS: atom_id res chain seq x y z
N MET A 1 -16.18 -26.23 6.06
CA MET A 1 -15.36 -25.06 6.43
C MET A 1 -15.96 -23.84 5.74
N ASN A 2 -16.55 -22.92 6.51
CA ASN A 2 -17.51 -21.93 6.00
C ASN A 2 -16.83 -20.71 5.36
N GLY A 3 -16.48 -20.81 4.08
CA GLY A 3 -15.93 -19.69 3.28
C GLY A 3 -16.83 -18.45 3.22
N THR A 4 -18.12 -18.58 3.56
CA THR A 4 -19.09 -17.46 3.57
C THR A 4 -18.83 -16.44 4.68
N ARG A 5 -18.30 -16.85 5.84
CA ARG A 5 -17.97 -15.91 6.94
C ARG A 5 -16.71 -15.10 6.63
N PHE A 6 -15.75 -15.70 5.95
CA PHE A 6 -14.51 -15.08 5.50
C PHE A 6 -14.77 -13.91 4.54
N LEU A 7 -15.57 -14.13 3.49
CA LEU A 7 -15.94 -13.07 2.54
C LEU A 7 -16.85 -12.00 3.17
N SER A 8 -17.66 -12.35 4.16
CA SER A 8 -18.53 -11.38 4.85
C SER A 8 -17.76 -10.39 5.74
N ARG A 9 -16.74 -10.84 6.48
CA ARG A 9 -15.87 -9.93 7.25
C ARG A 9 -15.02 -9.04 6.32
N PHE A 10 -14.56 -9.62 5.22
CA PHE A 10 -13.79 -8.91 4.19
C PHE A 10 -14.58 -7.81 3.49
N THR A 11 -15.82 -8.09 3.07
CA THR A 11 -16.70 -7.09 2.45
C THR A 11 -17.10 -5.98 3.42
N GLY A 12 -17.28 -6.29 4.71
CA GLY A 12 -17.49 -5.30 5.76
C GLY A 12 -16.31 -4.33 5.94
N PHE A 13 -15.08 -4.84 5.84
CA PHE A 13 -13.85 -4.03 5.89
C PHE A 13 -13.73 -3.06 4.71
N ILE A 14 -14.06 -3.51 3.49
CA ILE A 14 -14.04 -2.66 2.29
C ILE A 14 -15.16 -1.60 2.31
N ARG A 15 -16.27 -1.88 3.00
CA ARG A 15 -17.48 -1.03 3.01
C ARG A 15 -17.39 0.19 3.95
N GLY A 16 -16.24 0.43 4.58
CA GLY A 16 -16.09 1.43 5.65
C GLY A 16 -15.35 2.71 5.26
N LYS A 17 -15.98 3.61 4.49
CA LYS A 17 -15.97 5.09 4.63
C LYS A 17 -16.62 5.71 3.38
N ARG A 18 -17.78 6.37 3.55
CA ARG A 18 -18.40 7.19 2.50
C ARG A 18 -17.37 8.24 2.05
N GLY A 19 -16.80 8.09 0.86
CA GLY A 19 -15.85 9.04 0.27
C GLY A 19 -14.55 8.44 -0.29
N ASN A 20 -14.18 7.21 0.06
CA ASN A 20 -12.98 6.59 -0.52
C ASN A 20 -13.31 5.82 -1.82
N PRO A 21 -12.42 5.86 -2.84
CA PRO A 21 -12.57 5.04 -4.05
C PRO A 21 -12.60 3.55 -3.68
N SER A 22 -13.10 2.68 -4.57
CA SER A 22 -13.06 1.23 -4.30
C SER A 22 -11.61 0.75 -4.17
N PRO A 23 -11.29 -0.15 -3.22
CA PRO A 23 -9.93 -0.66 -3.09
C PRO A 23 -9.56 -1.41 -4.36
N VAL A 24 -8.37 -1.12 -4.85
CA VAL A 24 -7.90 -1.63 -6.13
C VAL A 24 -7.07 -2.89 -5.90
N LEU A 25 -6.19 -2.85 -4.90
CA LEU A 25 -5.36 -3.99 -4.50
C LEU A 25 -5.94 -4.65 -3.25
N LEU A 26 -6.13 -5.96 -3.30
CA LEU A 26 -6.65 -6.75 -2.20
C LEU A 26 -5.74 -7.95 -1.98
N GLY A 27 -5.45 -8.26 -0.73
CA GLY A 27 -4.58 -9.39 -0.40
C GLY A 27 -4.77 -9.92 1.01
N LEU A 28 -4.16 -11.08 1.23
CA LEU A 28 -4.04 -11.74 2.52
C LEU A 28 -2.56 -12.01 2.78
N ALA A 29 -2.06 -11.64 3.96
CA ALA A 29 -0.74 -12.00 4.44
C ALA A 29 -0.83 -12.90 5.69
N GLY A 30 0.16 -13.73 5.94
CA GLY A 30 0.34 -14.37 7.25
C GLY A 30 1.04 -13.44 8.25
N PHE A 31 1.03 -13.83 9.52
CA PHE A 31 1.82 -13.13 10.56
C PHE A 31 3.33 -13.29 10.37
N ASP A 32 3.76 -14.21 9.50
CA ASP A 32 5.13 -14.35 9.00
C ASP A 32 5.49 -13.32 7.91
N GLY A 33 4.55 -12.44 7.54
CA GLY A 33 4.73 -11.43 6.49
C GLY A 33 4.71 -11.99 5.07
N LYS A 34 4.37 -13.27 4.88
CA LYS A 34 4.23 -13.88 3.56
C LYS A 34 2.85 -13.63 2.98
N LEU A 35 2.79 -13.31 1.69
CA LEU A 35 1.53 -13.13 0.97
C LEU A 35 0.93 -14.51 0.67
N LYS A 36 -0.33 -14.70 1.07
CA LYS A 36 -1.09 -15.94 0.91
C LYS A 36 -2.08 -15.85 -0.25
N PHE A 37 -2.59 -14.65 -0.51
CA PHE A 37 -3.56 -14.40 -1.56
C PHE A 37 -3.45 -12.97 -2.07
N LEU A 38 -3.65 -12.77 -3.37
CA LEU A 38 -3.69 -11.47 -4.03
C LEU A 38 -4.81 -11.50 -5.08
N ASN A 39 -5.57 -10.41 -5.21
CA ASN A 39 -6.51 -10.29 -6.33
C ASN A 39 -5.77 -10.05 -7.67
N PRO A 40 -6.38 -10.36 -8.83
CA PRO A 40 -5.74 -10.15 -10.14
C PRO A 40 -5.34 -8.71 -10.46
N ALA A 41 -5.81 -7.73 -9.68
CA ALA A 41 -5.39 -6.34 -9.84
C ALA A 41 -3.90 -6.14 -9.55
N TRP A 42 -3.28 -6.95 -8.68
CA TRP A 42 -1.85 -6.88 -8.41
C TRP A 42 -1.03 -7.12 -9.68
N GLU A 43 -1.34 -8.17 -10.43
CA GLU A 43 -0.64 -8.48 -11.68
C GLU A 43 -0.86 -7.38 -12.73
N LYS A 44 -2.10 -6.91 -12.87
CA LYS A 44 -2.45 -5.86 -13.83
C LYS A 44 -1.76 -4.53 -13.54
N ILE A 45 -1.56 -4.20 -12.25
CA ILE A 45 -1.07 -2.89 -11.83
C ILE A 45 0.43 -2.87 -11.67
N LEU A 46 1.02 -3.93 -11.11
CA LEU A 46 2.45 -4.01 -10.87
C LEU A 46 3.19 -4.69 -12.03
N GLY A 47 2.50 -5.44 -12.89
CA GLY A 47 3.08 -6.15 -14.04
C GLY A 47 3.75 -7.49 -13.70
N TYR A 48 3.92 -7.83 -12.42
CA TYR A 48 4.49 -9.12 -12.01
C TYR A 48 3.43 -10.23 -12.03
N PRO A 49 3.82 -11.47 -12.38
CA PRO A 49 2.94 -12.62 -12.23
C PRO A 49 2.64 -12.89 -10.75
N ALA A 50 1.43 -13.37 -10.45
CA ALA A 50 0.96 -13.57 -9.08
C ALA A 50 1.84 -14.54 -8.30
N GLN A 51 2.37 -15.57 -8.95
CA GLN A 51 3.29 -16.52 -8.32
C GLN A 51 4.57 -15.83 -7.83
N GLU A 52 5.16 -14.97 -8.66
CA GLU A 52 6.35 -14.20 -8.27
C GLU A 52 6.05 -13.21 -7.13
N LEU A 53 4.84 -12.64 -7.11
CA LEU A 53 4.40 -11.78 -6.02
C LEU A 53 4.17 -12.55 -4.71
N LEU A 54 3.68 -13.79 -4.78
CA LEU A 54 3.45 -14.64 -3.60
C LEU A 54 4.75 -15.22 -3.04
N ASP A 55 5.72 -15.53 -3.90
CA ASP A 55 7.02 -16.07 -3.49
C ASP A 55 7.97 -14.97 -2.95
N ARG A 56 7.70 -13.71 -3.25
CA ARG A 56 8.51 -12.57 -2.78
C ARG A 56 8.01 -12.00 -1.46
N PRO A 57 8.91 -11.63 -0.55
CA PRO A 57 8.52 -10.91 0.64
C PRO A 57 8.08 -9.49 0.27
N LEU A 58 7.02 -9.00 0.90
CA LEU A 58 6.41 -7.69 0.60
C LEU A 58 7.43 -6.53 0.59
N ARG A 59 8.45 -6.59 1.47
CA ARG A 59 9.55 -5.61 1.56
C ARG A 59 10.33 -5.39 0.26
N GLU A 60 10.39 -6.37 -0.63
CA GLU A 60 11.10 -6.25 -1.92
C GLU A 60 10.29 -5.52 -2.98
N LEU A 61 8.96 -5.48 -2.79
CA LEU A 61 8.03 -4.74 -3.64
C LEU A 61 7.87 -3.30 -3.18
N MET A 62 8.17 -3.01 -1.91
CA MET A 62 8.11 -1.66 -1.35
C MET A 62 9.12 -0.73 -2.05
N GLN A 63 8.71 0.53 -2.23
CA GLN A 63 9.61 1.57 -2.72
C GLN A 63 10.75 1.85 -1.73
N GLN A 64 10.47 1.76 -0.42
CA GLN A 64 11.46 1.94 0.63
C GLN A 64 12.47 0.79 0.61
N ARG A 65 13.71 1.06 1.01
CA ARG A 65 14.80 0.06 1.06
C ARG A 65 15.51 0.03 2.41
N GLY A 66 16.20 -1.08 2.68
CA GLY A 66 16.99 -1.25 3.90
C GLY A 66 16.13 -1.16 5.17
N GLN A 67 16.59 -0.41 6.17
CA GLN A 67 15.94 -0.31 7.46
C GLN A 67 14.53 0.32 7.39
N ALA A 68 14.30 1.24 6.45
CA ALA A 68 12.98 1.86 6.27
C ALA A 68 11.92 0.84 5.81
N ALA A 69 12.29 -0.11 4.96
CA ALA A 69 11.40 -1.19 4.53
C ALA A 69 11.10 -2.15 5.69
N VAL A 70 12.10 -2.47 6.51
CA VAL A 70 11.95 -3.34 7.68
C VAL A 70 11.00 -2.71 8.70
N ALA A 71 11.24 -1.45 9.08
CA ALA A 71 10.38 -0.73 10.02
C ALA A 71 8.94 -0.61 9.51
N LEU A 72 8.75 -0.48 8.19
CA LEU A 72 7.42 -0.42 7.59
C LEU A 72 6.70 -1.78 7.66
N VAL A 73 7.41 -2.88 7.40
CA VAL A 73 6.86 -4.24 7.55
C VAL A 73 6.55 -4.55 9.01
N ASP A 74 7.44 -4.22 9.94
CA ASP A 74 7.20 -4.41 11.37
C ASP A 74 5.98 -3.62 11.82
N ARG A 75 5.87 -2.37 11.36
CA ARG A 75 4.69 -1.56 11.60
C ARG A 75 3.45 -2.16 10.94
N LEU A 76 3.56 -2.87 9.81
CA LEU A 76 2.45 -3.60 9.16
C LEU A 76 1.98 -4.82 9.95
N LEU A 77 2.91 -5.51 10.60
CA LEU A 77 2.65 -6.71 11.41
C LEU A 77 2.24 -6.38 12.85
N ALA A 78 2.46 -5.14 13.31
CA ALA A 78 2.03 -4.70 14.64
C ALA A 78 0.50 -4.64 14.76
N GLU A 79 -0.05 -5.45 15.67
CA GLU A 79 -1.50 -5.54 15.94
C GLU A 79 -2.07 -4.28 16.61
N ASP A 80 -1.22 -3.48 17.26
CA ASP A 80 -1.64 -2.33 18.08
C ASP A 80 -1.98 -1.06 17.28
N SER A 81 -1.75 -1.05 15.96
CA SER A 81 -2.08 0.09 15.09
C SER A 81 -2.92 -0.36 13.91
N PHE A 82 -4.08 0.28 13.75
CA PHE A 82 -4.97 0.09 12.60
C PHE A 82 -4.98 1.32 11.69
N ASP A 83 -4.02 2.22 11.88
CA ASP A 83 -3.93 3.46 11.12
C ASP A 83 -3.61 3.15 9.65
N PRO A 84 -4.28 3.84 8.71
CA PRO A 84 -3.93 3.74 7.31
C PRO A 84 -2.46 4.12 7.09
N MET A 85 -1.79 3.39 6.21
CA MET A 85 -0.38 3.61 5.90
C MET A 85 -0.21 3.97 4.43
N GLU A 86 0.56 5.01 4.14
CA GLU A 86 0.87 5.41 2.78
C GLU A 86 2.25 4.89 2.39
N PHE A 87 2.30 3.97 1.44
CA PHE A 87 3.57 3.56 0.84
C PHE A 87 3.39 3.07 -0.59
N GLY A 88 4.43 3.31 -1.39
CA GLY A 88 4.47 2.90 -2.77
C GLY A 88 4.98 1.48 -2.98
N LEU A 89 4.48 0.85 -4.04
CA LEU A 89 5.03 -0.37 -4.60
C LEU A 89 5.74 -0.07 -5.93
N ARG A 90 6.79 -0.83 -6.19
CA ARG A 90 7.52 -0.80 -7.46
C ARG A 90 6.88 -1.76 -8.45
N CYS A 91 6.66 -1.28 -9.67
CA CYS A 91 6.17 -2.08 -10.79
C CYS A 91 7.34 -2.74 -11.54
N GLN A 92 7.06 -3.74 -12.38
CA GLN A 92 8.07 -4.46 -13.17
C GLN A 92 8.76 -3.56 -14.20
N ASP A 93 8.03 -2.57 -14.73
CA ASP A 93 8.55 -1.55 -15.65
C ASP A 93 9.46 -0.50 -14.99
N GLY A 94 9.66 -0.59 -13.67
CA GLY A 94 10.46 0.36 -12.89
C GLY A 94 9.69 1.59 -12.40
N SER A 95 8.41 1.74 -12.75
CA SER A 95 7.55 2.80 -12.23
C SER A 95 7.16 2.54 -10.76
N PHE A 96 6.70 3.59 -10.09
CA PHE A 96 6.21 3.52 -8.71
C PHE A 96 4.77 3.97 -8.64
N LYS A 97 3.96 3.21 -7.91
CA LYS A 97 2.57 3.55 -7.63
C LYS A 97 2.37 3.67 -6.14
N TRP A 98 1.68 4.73 -5.73
CA TRP A 98 1.42 5.02 -4.33
C TRP A 98 0.06 4.46 -3.92
N PHE A 99 0.04 3.81 -2.77
CA PHE A 99 -1.20 3.25 -2.24
C PHE A 99 -1.39 3.67 -0.78
N LEU A 100 -2.65 3.95 -0.45
CA LEU A 100 -3.11 4.01 0.92
C LEU A 100 -3.54 2.61 1.34
N TRP A 101 -2.83 2.04 2.30
CA TRP A 101 -3.03 0.70 2.80
C TRP A 101 -3.84 0.70 4.08
N HIS A 102 -4.94 -0.05 4.06
CA HIS A 102 -5.67 -0.43 5.24
C HIS A 102 -5.37 -1.90 5.54
N ARG A 103 -5.35 -2.25 6.83
CA ARG A 103 -5.19 -3.64 7.26
C ARG A 103 -6.15 -4.03 8.37
N ARG A 104 -6.47 -5.32 8.43
CA ARG A 104 -7.20 -5.95 9.54
C ARG A 104 -6.57 -7.28 9.89
N PHE A 105 -6.32 -7.47 11.17
CA PHE A 105 -5.88 -8.75 11.71
C PHE A 105 -7.08 -9.66 11.93
N ASP A 106 -6.91 -10.92 11.56
CA ASP A 106 -7.84 -12.00 11.84
C ASP A 106 -7.10 -13.08 12.59
N SER A 107 -7.22 -13.03 13.92
CA SER A 107 -6.58 -13.97 14.84
C SER A 107 -7.14 -15.38 14.72
N GLU A 108 -8.41 -15.54 14.31
CA GLU A 108 -9.03 -16.85 14.09
C GLU A 108 -8.36 -17.60 12.93
N HIS A 109 -7.88 -16.87 11.92
CA HIS A 109 -7.27 -17.43 10.71
C HIS A 109 -5.76 -17.16 10.60
N GLN A 110 -5.15 -16.57 11.63
CA GLN A 110 -3.74 -16.14 11.65
C GLN A 110 -3.33 -15.45 10.34
N ALA A 111 -4.14 -14.45 9.98
CA ALA A 111 -4.01 -13.76 8.70
C ALA A 111 -4.27 -12.26 8.85
N ILE A 112 -3.69 -11.49 7.93
CA ILE A 112 -3.81 -10.05 7.83
C ILE A 112 -4.43 -9.75 6.49
N PHE A 113 -5.63 -9.16 6.51
CA PHE A 113 -6.25 -8.63 5.32
C PHE A 113 -5.63 -7.29 4.99
N ILE A 114 -5.25 -7.09 3.73
CA ILE A 114 -4.72 -5.83 3.23
C ILE A 114 -5.60 -5.30 2.09
N ALA A 115 -5.89 -4.01 2.12
CA ALA A 115 -6.58 -3.29 1.06
C ALA A 115 -5.79 -2.02 0.70
N GLY A 116 -5.39 -1.92 -0.56
CA GLY A 116 -4.66 -0.80 -1.13
C GLY A 116 -5.57 0.03 -2.04
N TYR A 117 -5.66 1.33 -1.75
CA TYR A 117 -6.32 2.32 -2.60
C TYR A 117 -5.25 3.07 -3.38
N ASP A 118 -5.36 3.10 -4.71
CA ASP A 118 -4.41 3.84 -5.54
C ASP A 118 -4.57 5.34 -5.28
N ILE A 119 -3.50 5.97 -4.80
CA ILE A 119 -3.40 7.41 -4.54
C ILE A 119 -2.33 8.05 -5.43
N THR A 120 -1.88 7.37 -6.49
CA THR A 120 -0.81 7.83 -7.37
C THR A 120 -1.14 9.19 -7.97
N GLU A 121 -2.36 9.40 -8.50
CA GLU A 121 -2.79 10.70 -9.02
C GLU A 121 -2.84 11.79 -7.94
N GLN A 122 -3.26 11.45 -6.73
CA GLN A 122 -3.27 12.40 -5.62
C GLN A 122 -1.85 12.82 -5.26
N LYS A 123 -0.92 11.87 -5.17
CA LYS A 123 0.48 12.18 -4.88
C LYS A 123 1.18 12.91 -6.02
N SER A 124 0.91 12.59 -7.28
CA SER A 124 1.45 13.36 -8.40
C SER A 124 1.01 14.82 -8.35
N ARG A 125 -0.24 15.10 -7.93
CA ARG A 125 -0.72 16.48 -7.72
C ARG A 125 -0.05 17.17 -6.54
N ASP A 126 0.11 16.48 -5.41
CA ASP A 126 0.79 17.02 -4.22
C ASP A 126 2.28 17.31 -4.47
N ILE A 127 2.96 16.45 -5.22
CA ILE A 127 4.37 16.65 -5.60
C ILE A 127 4.49 17.83 -6.57
N ALA A 128 3.60 17.93 -7.56
CA ALA A 128 3.60 19.04 -8.52
C ALA A 128 3.24 20.40 -7.90
N SER A 129 2.41 20.42 -6.86
CA SER A 129 2.13 21.65 -6.10
C SER A 129 3.30 22.04 -5.20
N SER A 130 3.96 21.06 -4.57
CA SER A 130 5.14 21.30 -3.73
C SER A 130 6.33 21.84 -4.53
N LEU A 131 6.60 21.30 -5.74
CA LEU A 131 7.68 21.80 -6.61
C LEU A 131 7.49 23.27 -6.99
N ARG A 132 6.25 23.71 -7.24
CA ARG A 132 5.93 25.12 -7.51
C ARG A 132 6.19 26.05 -6.31
N SER A 133 6.10 25.53 -5.09
CA SER A 133 6.42 26.32 -3.89
C SER A 133 7.93 26.47 -3.66
N TYR A 134 8.76 25.58 -4.22
CA TYR A 134 10.22 25.65 -4.14
C TYR A 134 10.88 26.49 -5.26
N GLU A 135 10.20 26.72 -6.39
CA GLU A 135 10.73 27.51 -7.51
C GLU A 135 10.58 29.04 -7.36
N ARG A 136 10.17 29.59 -6.20
CA ARG A 136 10.32 31.03 -5.98
C ARG A 136 11.82 31.35 -5.86
N PRO A 137 12.44 32.05 -6.83
CA PRO A 137 13.80 32.52 -6.64
C PRO A 137 13.77 33.55 -5.52
N LYS A 138 14.66 33.41 -4.53
CA LYS A 138 15.10 34.56 -3.73
C LYS A 138 15.80 35.55 -4.67
N ARG A 139 15.05 36.39 -5.39
CA ARG A 139 15.56 37.64 -5.96
C ARG A 139 15.14 38.78 -5.05
N ALA A 140 15.96 38.99 -4.02
CA ALA A 140 16.14 40.20 -3.24
C ALA A 140 17.49 39.98 -2.53
N ASP A 141 18.48 40.85 -2.50
CA ASP A 141 18.74 42.18 -3.03
C ASP A 141 20.28 42.27 -3.06
N ALA A 142 20.85 42.93 -4.08
CA ALA A 142 22.18 43.54 -3.98
C ALA A 142 22.33 44.54 -5.13
N ALA A 143 21.67 45.69 -4.99
CA ALA A 143 22.18 46.93 -5.54
C ALA A 143 23.13 47.53 -4.48
N VAL A 144 24.43 47.60 -4.80
CA VAL A 144 25.37 48.64 -4.36
C VAL A 144 26.40 48.81 -5.47
#